data_AF-A0A968K4W6-F1
#
_entry.id   AF-A0A968K4W6-F1
#
_cell.length_a   1.000
_cell.length_b   1.000
_cell.length_c   1.000
_cell.angle_alpha   90.00
_cell.angle_beta   90.00
_cell.angle_gamma   90.00
#
_symmetry.space_group_name_H-M   'P 1'
#
loop_
_entity.id
_entity.type
_entity.pdbx_description
1 polymer ?
#
loop_
_entity_poly.entity_id
_entity_poly.type
_entity_poly.pdbx_seq_one_letter_code
_entity_poly.pdbx_strand_id
1 'polypeptide(L)' 'MLADTFGDANEDGSVNVSDAVYIINFVFVGGNAPFPYFVADSNCDCSVNVSDAVSIINFVFVGGDAPCQGPTCPPTCIL' A
#
# COMPACT_ATOMS: atom_id res chain seq x y z
N MET A 1 2.89 -4.60 18.17
CA MET A 1 1.43 -4.52 17.94
C MET A 1 1.17 -3.08 17.55
N LEU A 2 1.65 -2.71 16.36
CA LEU A 2 1.79 -1.33 15.94
C LEU A 2 0.63 -1.02 14.98
N ALA A 3 0.22 0.24 14.96
CA ALA A 3 -0.83 0.72 14.09
C ALA A 3 -0.52 0.33 12.64
N ASP A 4 -1.48 -0.30 11.98
CA ASP A 4 -1.41 -0.60 10.56
C ASP A 4 -1.16 0.72 9.80
N THR A 5 0.05 0.88 9.27
CA THR A 5 0.46 2.10 8.58
C THR A 5 0.09 1.94 7.12
N PHE A 6 -0.85 2.76 6.64
CA PHE A 6 -1.26 2.72 5.24
C PHE A 6 -0.07 3.07 4.34
N GLY A 7 0.16 2.26 3.32
CA GLY A 7 1.31 2.33 2.43
C GLY A 7 2.56 1.60 2.93
N ASP A 8 2.57 1.04 4.15
CA ASP A 8 3.66 0.20 4.69
C ASP A 8 3.39 -1.26 4.35
N ALA A 9 3.54 -1.60 3.08
CA ALA A 9 3.20 -2.91 2.54
C ALA A 9 4.17 -4.02 3.01
N ASN A 10 5.39 -3.65 3.43
CA ASN A 10 6.39 -4.60 3.90
C ASN A 10 6.49 -4.69 5.44
N GLU A 11 5.65 -3.95 6.17
CA GLU A 11 5.60 -3.88 7.64
C GLU A 11 6.94 -3.44 8.29
N ASP A 12 7.74 -2.61 7.60
CA ASP A 12 9.03 -2.11 8.12
C ASP A 12 8.89 -0.84 8.99
N GLY A 13 7.68 -0.29 9.07
CA GLY A 13 7.33 0.91 9.83
C GLY A 13 7.56 2.21 9.07
N SER A 14 7.92 2.17 7.79
CA SER A 14 8.21 3.36 6.98
C SER A 14 7.66 3.24 5.57
N VAL A 15 6.76 4.16 5.17
CA VAL A 15 6.30 4.24 3.77
C VAL A 15 7.42 4.76 2.87
N ASN A 16 7.97 3.88 2.03
CA ASN A 16 9.08 4.17 1.13
C ASN A 16 9.02 3.32 -0.16
N VAL A 17 10.07 3.40 -0.99
CA VAL A 17 10.12 2.68 -2.27
C VAL A 17 10.10 1.15 -2.11
N SER A 18 10.53 0.64 -0.96
CA SER A 18 10.53 -0.79 -0.65
C SER A 18 9.11 -1.36 -0.59
N ASP A 19 8.13 -0.56 -0.18
CA ASP A 19 6.71 -0.94 -0.19
C ASP A 19 6.18 -1.11 -1.61
N ALA A 20 6.53 -0.19 -2.50
CA ALA A 20 6.16 -0.32 -3.92
C ALA A 20 6.76 -1.59 -4.54
N VAL A 21 8.02 -1.91 -4.20
CA VAL A 21 8.68 -3.15 -4.65
C VAL A 21 7.99 -4.38 -4.06
N TYR A 22 7.56 -4.33 -2.80
CA TYR A 22 6.83 -5.42 -2.16
C TYR A 22 5.51 -5.71 -2.88
N ILE A 23 4.72 -4.67 -3.19
CA ILE A 23 3.47 -4.78 -3.96
C ILE A 23 3.73 -5.38 -5.35
N ILE A 24 4.77 -4.91 -6.06
CA ILE A 24 5.14 -5.43 -7.39
C ILE A 24 5.49 -6.92 -7.32
N ASN A 25 6.23 -7.35 -6.30
CA ASN A 25 6.59 -8.76 -6.10
C ASN A 25 5.35 -9.62 -5.81
N PHE A 26 4.42 -9.14 -4.98
CA PHE A 26 3.15 -9.81 -4.74
C PHE A 26 2.35 -9.99 -6.05
N VAL A 27 2.17 -8.91 -6.81
CA VAL A 27 1.32 -8.87 -8.01
C VAL A 27 1.88 -9.70 -9.18
N PHE A 28 3.18 -9.61 -9.46
CA PHE A 28 3.77 -10.20 -10.67
C PHE A 28 4.56 -11.48 -10.43
N VAL A 29 5.17 -11.64 -9.26
CA VAL A 29 6.07 -12.75 -8.95
C VAL A 29 5.37 -13.80 -8.08
N GLY A 30 4.21 -13.48 -7.51
CA GLY A 30 3.52 -14.34 -6.55
C GLY A 30 4.23 -14.37 -5.20
N GLY A 31 4.82 -13.24 -4.80
CA GLY A 31 5.39 -13.06 -3.47
C GLY A 31 4.34 -13.13 -2.35
N ASN A 32 4.79 -12.95 -1.11
CA ASN A 32 3.88 -12.96 0.04
C ASN A 32 2.85 -11.83 -0.07
N ALA A 33 1.61 -12.13 0.30
CA ALA A 33 0.57 -11.12 0.37
C ALA A 33 0.91 -10.09 1.48
N PRO A 34 0.63 -8.79 1.26
CA PRO A 34 0.69 -7.78 2.31
C PRO A 34 -0.28 -8.13 3.44
N PHE A 35 0.10 -7.83 4.68
CA PHE A 35 -0.75 -8.01 5.84
C PHE A 35 -0.70 -6.77 6.75
N PRO A 36 -1.86 -6.25 7.18
CA PRO A 36 -3.19 -6.49 6.61
C PRO A 36 -3.27 -6.10 5.13
N TYR A 37 -4.11 -6.78 4.35
CA TYR A 37 -4.17 -6.58 2.89
C TYR A 37 -4.42 -5.13 2.47
N PHE A 38 -5.24 -4.41 3.24
CA PHE A 38 -5.60 -3.02 2.99
C PHE A 38 -4.43 -2.02 3.16
N VAL A 39 -3.33 -2.39 3.82
CA VAL A 39 -2.17 -1.48 3.94
C VAL A 39 -1.45 -1.28 2.60
N ALA A 40 -1.64 -2.21 1.67
CA ALA A 40 -1.10 -2.13 0.33
C ALA A 40 -2.05 -1.48 -0.69
N ASP A 41 -3.32 -1.22 -0.33
CA ASP A 41 -4.27 -0.43 -1.13
C ASP A 41 -3.97 1.06 -0.92
N SER A 42 -2.92 1.55 -1.56
CA SER A 42 -2.41 2.91 -1.35
C SER A 42 -3.23 3.97 -2.08
N ASN A 43 -3.96 3.57 -3.12
CA ASN A 43 -4.83 4.47 -3.89
C ASN A 43 -6.31 4.40 -3.47
N CYS A 44 -6.66 3.51 -2.54
CA CYS A 44 -8.01 3.32 -2.00
C CYS A 44 -9.05 2.92 -3.05
N ASP A 45 -8.66 2.09 -4.02
CA ASP A 45 -9.57 1.54 -5.04
C ASP A 45 -10.14 0.15 -4.69
N CYS A 46 -9.90 -0.32 -3.46
CA CYS A 46 -10.24 -1.65 -2.95
C CYS A 46 -9.52 -2.81 -3.65
N SER A 47 -8.45 -2.55 -4.42
CA SER A 47 -7.77 -3.58 -5.19
C SER A 47 -6.25 -3.42 -5.13
N VAL A 48 -5.56 -4.24 -4.33
CA VAL A 48 -4.09 -4.25 -4.32
C VAL A 48 -3.55 -4.72 -5.67
N ASN A 49 -3.00 -3.79 -6.44
CA ASN A 49 -2.46 -4.03 -7.76
C ASN A 49 -1.29 -3.06 -8.07
N VAL A 50 -0.85 -3.01 -9.33
CA VAL A 50 0.29 -2.17 -9.73
C VAL A 50 0.02 -0.67 -9.56
N SER A 51 -1.24 -0.22 -9.59
CA SER A 51 -1.59 1.18 -9.36
C SER A 51 -1.21 1.65 -7.97
N ASP A 52 -1.25 0.78 -6.96
CA ASP A 52 -0.82 1.10 -5.60
C ASP A 52 0.67 1.34 -5.51
N ALA A 53 1.46 0.48 -6.15
CA ALA A 53 2.90 0.67 -6.24
C ALA A 53 3.25 2.01 -6.92
N VAL A 54 2.52 2.39 -7.97
CA VAL A 54 2.69 3.68 -8.64
C VAL A 54 2.31 4.84 -7.72
N SER A 55 1.25 4.72 -6.92
CA SER A 55 0.86 5.73 -5.93
C SER A 55 1.94 5.95 -4.86
N ILE A 56 2.54 4.88 -4.33
CA ILE A 56 3.66 4.99 -3.39
C ILE A 56 4.86 5.70 -4.04
N ILE A 57 5.20 5.33 -5.27
CA ILE A 57 6.31 5.97 -6.01
C ILE A 57 6.04 7.48 -6.21
N ASN A 58 4.81 7.85 -6.57
CA ASN A 58 4.41 9.26 -6.73
C ASN A 58 4.49 10.03 -5.42
N PHE A 59 4.04 9.43 -4.31
CA PHE A 59 4.16 10.02 -2.98
C PHE A 59 5.62 10.27 -2.61
N VAL A 60 6.48 9.26 -2.75
CA VAL A 60 7.89 9.30 -2.31
C VAL A 60 8.74 10.27 -3.15
N PHE A 61 8.56 10.30 -4.48
CA PHE A 61 9.47 11.04 -5.37
C PHE A 61 8.91 12.36 -5.89
N VAL A 62 7.60 12.45 -6.08
CA VAL A 62 6.95 13.61 -6.69
C VAL A 62 6.28 14.48 -5.63
N GLY A 63 6.05 13.95 -4.43
CA GLY A 63 5.22 14.60 -3.42
C GLY A 63 3.74 14.57 -3.77
N GLY A 64 3.30 13.48 -4.42
CA GLY A 64 1.89 13.22 -4.69
C GLY A 64 1.09 12.98 -3.41
N ASP A 65 -0.18 12.59 -3.57
CA ASP A 65 -1.05 12.32 -2.43
C ASP A 65 -0.48 11.22 -1.53
N ALA A 66 -0.56 11.42 -0.22
CA ALA A 66 -0.15 10.40 0.74
C ALA A 66 -1.02 9.14 0.60
N PRO A 67 -0.49 7.94 0.91
CA PRO A 67 -1.28 6.72 0.95
C PRO A 67 -2.51 6.96 1.81
N CYS A 68 -3.66 6.52 1.30
CA CYS A 68 -4.93 6.85 1.91
C CYS A 68 -4.97 6.38 3.37
N GLN A 69 -5.34 7.27 4.29
CA GLN A 69 -5.42 6.91 5.71
C GLN A 69 -6.79 6.31 6.00
N GLY A 70 -6.85 5.20 6.73
CA GLY A 70 -8.04 4.40 7.07
C GLY A 70 -9.44 5.02 6.89
N PRO A 71 -9.80 6.16 7.50
CA PRO A 71 -11.14 6.75 7.32
C PRO A 71 -11.49 7.19 5.90
N THR A 72 -10.52 7.35 4.99
CA THR A 72 -10.75 7.62 3.56
C THR A 72 -10.79 6.36 2.72
N CYS A 73 -10.43 5.20 3.28
CA CYS A 73 -10.61 3.90 2.66
C CYS A 73 -12.09 3.51 2.76
N PRO A 74 -12.78 3.23 1.63
CA PRO A 74 -14.15 2.78 1.66
C PRO A 74 -14.32 1.60 2.64
N PRO A 75 -15.38 1.57 3.48
CA PRO A 75 -15.61 0.46 4.40
C PRO A 75 -15.76 -0.90 3.71
N THR A 76 -15.95 -0.90 2.40
CA THR A 76 -15.98 -2.09 1.55
C THR A 76 -14.60 -2.66 1.22
N CYS A 77 -13.51 -1.92 1.41
CA CYS A 77 -12.13 -2.41 1.16
C CYS A 77 -11.50 -3.09 2.39
N ILE A 78 -12.17 -3.06 3.55
CA ILE A 78 -11.65 -3.55 4.85
C ILE A 78 -12.22 -4.92 5.26
N LEU A 79 -13.01 -5.56 4.38
CA LEU A 79 -13.65 -6.86 4.59
C LEU A 79 -12.97 -7.99 3.81
#